data_AF-W4FIL9-F1
#
_entry.id   AF-W4FIL9-F1
#
_cell.length_a   1.000
_cell.length_b   1.000
_cell.length_c   1.000
_cell.angle_alpha   90.00
_cell.angle_beta   90.00
_cell.angle_gamma   90.00
#
_symmetry.space_group_name_H-M   'P 1'
#
loop_
_entity.id
_entity.type
_entity.pdbx_description
1 polymer ?
#
loop_
_entity_poly.entity_id
_entity_poly.type
_entity_poly.pdbx_seq_one_letter_code
_entity_poly.pdbx_strand_id
1 'polypeptide(L)'
;MVRCIFYECQHPVVQHGSSKCIVHHSRTPCSTPKCRNQAYARGRCVRHGARKYCLMEGCKHYRRAGGYCARHTTVLRMKSLALMPPTTPQKNQDENNTSLVSSASATPLDAEWTAMQAFLIELNFALLTSEDNVGMDSKTILTTW
;
A
#
# COMPACT_ATOMS: atom_id res chain seq x y z
N MET A 1 -9.92 20.54 -26.76
CA MET A 1 -9.00 19.41 -26.53
C MET A 1 -8.69 19.32 -25.04
N VAL A 2 -8.92 18.17 -24.40
CA VAL A 2 -8.65 18.00 -22.96
C VAL A 2 -7.14 17.86 -22.75
N ARG A 3 -6.60 18.61 -21.78
CA ARG A 3 -5.17 18.56 -21.42
C ARG A 3 -4.91 17.55 -20.31
N CYS A 4 -3.68 17.08 -20.25
CA CYS A 4 -3.23 16.15 -19.21
C CYS A 4 -3.44 16.72 -17.79
N ILE A 5 -3.80 15.86 -16.85
CA ILE A 5 -4.04 16.22 -15.43
C ILE A 5 -2.80 16.72 -14.69
N PHE A 6 -1.59 16.40 -15.15
CA PHE A 6 -0.35 16.78 -14.45
C PHE A 6 -0.09 18.28 -14.53
N TYR A 7 0.48 18.85 -13.46
CA TYR A 7 0.77 20.28 -13.37
C TYR A 7 1.65 20.73 -14.54
N GLU A 8 1.23 21.80 -15.22
CA GLU A 8 1.91 22.40 -16.39
C GLU A 8 2.13 21.47 -17.59
N CYS A 9 1.47 20.31 -17.65
CA CYS A 9 1.55 19.46 -18.83
C CYS A 9 0.62 19.98 -19.94
N GLN A 10 1.21 20.41 -21.06
CA GLN A 10 0.45 20.91 -22.21
C GLN A 10 0.06 19.80 -23.21
N HIS A 11 0.54 18.57 -23.01
CA HIS A 11 0.25 17.47 -23.91
C HIS A 11 -1.25 17.10 -23.90
N PRO A 12 -1.83 16.84 -25.08
CA PRO A 12 -3.22 16.42 -25.16
C PRO A 12 -3.42 15.02 -24.60
N VAL A 13 -4.63 14.78 -24.10
CA VAL A 13 -5.09 13.43 -23.78
C VAL A 13 -5.43 12.73 -25.10
N VAL A 14 -4.71 11.64 -25.39
CA VAL A 14 -4.85 10.88 -26.66
C VAL A 14 -5.87 9.74 -26.52
N GLN A 15 -6.02 9.18 -25.31
CA GLN A 15 -6.92 8.06 -25.06
C GLN A 15 -8.28 8.53 -24.52
N HIS A 16 -9.35 8.14 -25.20
CA HIS A 16 -10.72 8.37 -24.73
C HIS A 16 -10.93 7.70 -23.36
N GLY A 17 -11.44 8.46 -22.38
CA GLY A 17 -11.64 8.00 -21.00
C GLY A 17 -10.43 8.13 -20.07
N SER A 18 -9.23 8.40 -20.60
CA SER A 18 -8.05 8.73 -19.77
C SER A 18 -8.02 10.22 -19.43
N SER A 19 -7.40 10.57 -18.30
CA SER A 19 -7.09 11.96 -17.94
C SER A 19 -5.61 12.31 -18.15
N LYS A 20 -4.85 11.40 -18.79
CA LYS A 20 -3.39 11.46 -18.92
C LYS A 20 -2.96 11.45 -20.39
N CYS A 21 -1.85 12.11 -20.70
CA CYS A 21 -1.22 12.05 -22.03
C CYS A 21 -0.36 10.79 -22.17
N ILE A 22 0.15 10.54 -23.39
CA ILE A 22 1.05 9.41 -23.66
C ILE A 22 2.34 9.44 -22.81
N VAL A 23 2.87 10.61 -22.48
CA VAL A 23 4.08 10.73 -21.64
C VAL A 23 3.78 10.36 -20.18
N HIS A 24 2.57 10.67 -19.73
CA HIS A 24 2.16 10.49 -18.34
C HIS A 24 1.25 9.27 -18.11
N HIS A 25 1.01 8.43 -19.13
CA HIS A 25 0.08 7.30 -19.04
C HIS A 25 0.41 6.36 -17.87
N SER A 26 1.70 6.10 -17.61
CA SER A 26 2.21 5.26 -16.53
C SER A 26 2.41 5.99 -15.20
N ARG A 27 2.23 7.31 -15.17
CA ARG A 27 2.47 8.12 -13.97
C ARG A 27 1.18 8.25 -13.16
N THR A 28 1.32 8.18 -11.84
CA THR A 28 0.22 8.38 -10.90
C THR A 28 0.30 9.79 -10.29
N PRO A 29 -0.82 10.53 -10.23
CA PRO A 29 -0.86 11.79 -9.51
C PRO A 29 -0.82 11.55 -8.00
N CYS A 30 -0.45 12.59 -7.27
CA CYS A 30 -0.49 12.60 -5.81
C CYS A 30 -1.93 12.37 -5.31
N SER A 31 -2.10 11.54 -4.28
CA SER A 31 -3.40 11.23 -3.68
C SER A 31 -4.02 12.39 -2.89
N THR A 32 -3.26 13.47 -2.64
CA THR A 32 -3.77 14.67 -1.97
C THR A 32 -4.76 15.39 -2.89
N PRO A 33 -5.94 15.80 -2.40
CA PRO A 33 -6.93 16.48 -3.22
C PRO A 33 -6.34 17.74 -3.86
N LYS A 34 -6.73 18.00 -5.11
CA LYS A 34 -6.26 19.14 -5.93
C LYS A 34 -4.75 19.13 -6.23
N CYS A 35 -4.01 18.08 -5.88
CA CYS A 35 -2.60 17.98 -6.22
C CYS A 35 -2.40 17.29 -7.58
N ARG A 36 -1.82 18.02 -8.53
CA ARG A 36 -1.51 17.53 -9.88
C ARG A 36 -0.04 17.10 -10.05
N ASN A 37 0.71 17.01 -8.95
CA ASN A 37 2.10 16.57 -8.99
C ASN A 37 2.18 15.05 -9.05
N GLN A 38 3.28 14.54 -9.60
CA GLN A 38 3.54 13.11 -9.63
C GLN A 38 3.81 12.54 -8.24
N ALA A 39 3.17 11.41 -7.96
CA ALA A 39 3.48 10.59 -6.81
C ALA A 39 4.86 9.95 -6.98
N TYR A 40 5.70 10.04 -5.95
CA TYR A 40 7.03 9.45 -5.94
C TYR A 40 7.11 8.24 -5.02
N ALA A 41 6.41 8.28 -3.88
CA ALA A 41 6.31 7.16 -2.94
C ALA A 41 5.02 7.28 -2.13
N ARG A 42 4.46 6.14 -1.70
CA ARG A 42 3.24 6.09 -0.85
C ARG A 42 2.04 6.84 -1.44
N GLY A 43 1.94 6.89 -2.77
CA GLY A 43 0.91 7.64 -3.48
C GLY A 43 1.00 9.18 -3.32
N ARG A 44 2.08 9.72 -2.75
CA ARG A 44 2.23 11.16 -2.50
C ARG A 44 3.39 11.75 -3.27
N CYS A 45 3.34 13.05 -3.56
CA CYS A 45 4.45 13.80 -4.13
C CYS A 45 5.44 14.26 -3.04
N VAL A 46 6.60 14.81 -3.43
CA VAL A 46 7.65 15.23 -2.49
C VAL A 46 7.11 16.23 -1.45
N ARG A 47 6.30 17.21 -1.87
CA ARG A 47 5.66 18.21 -1.01
C ARG A 47 4.63 17.63 -0.04
N HIS A 48 3.99 16.53 -0.42
CA HIS A 48 2.96 15.87 0.39
C HIS A 48 3.47 14.62 1.12
N GLY A 49 4.79 14.46 1.29
CA GLY A 49 5.35 13.42 2.15
C GLY A 49 5.85 12.16 1.45
N ALA A 50 6.11 12.21 0.14
CA ALA A 50 6.88 11.14 -0.50
C ALA A 50 8.26 10.98 0.15
N ARG A 51 8.88 12.10 0.54
CA ARG A 51 10.20 12.17 1.18
C ARG A 51 10.08 12.76 2.58
N LYS A 52 10.92 12.29 3.49
CA LYS A 52 11.06 12.81 4.87
C LYS A 52 12.28 13.76 4.94
N TYR A 53 12.20 14.81 5.74
CA TYR A 53 13.33 15.73 6.03
C TYR A 53 14.34 15.10 6.96
N CYS A 54 15.62 15.48 6.90
CA CYS A 54 16.74 14.98 7.71
C CYS A 54 16.43 14.85 9.21
N LEU A 55 17.01 13.86 9.91
CA LEU A 55 16.88 13.73 11.39
C LEU A 55 17.66 14.83 12.13
N MET A 56 18.77 15.28 11.54
CA MET A 56 19.60 16.32 12.12
C MET A 56 18.81 17.63 12.32
N GLU A 57 18.90 18.18 13.53
CA GLU A 57 18.13 19.37 13.94
C GLU A 57 18.45 20.58 13.06
N GLY A 58 17.40 21.34 12.70
CA GLY A 58 17.54 22.49 11.80
C GLY A 58 17.82 22.14 10.33
N CYS A 59 18.02 20.87 9.96
CA CYS A 59 18.27 20.50 8.57
C CYS A 59 16.98 20.33 7.76
N LYS A 60 16.78 21.21 6.77
CA LYS A 60 15.62 21.20 5.85
C LYS A 60 15.82 20.34 4.59
N HIS A 61 16.93 19.60 4.48
CA HIS A 61 17.18 18.73 3.33
C HIS A 61 16.45 17.39 3.47
N TYR A 62 16.09 16.77 2.35
CA TYR A 62 15.47 15.45 2.34
C TYR A 62 16.46 14.33 2.69
N ARG A 63 15.98 13.36 3.48
CA ARG A 63 16.73 12.13 3.82
C ARG A 63 16.94 11.28 2.58
N ARG A 64 18.10 10.62 2.52
CA ARG A 64 18.42 9.61 1.52
C ARG A 64 18.52 8.22 2.15
N ALA A 65 19.44 8.04 3.10
CA ALA A 65 19.70 6.77 3.76
C ALA A 65 19.89 6.96 5.28
N GLY A 66 19.56 5.92 6.06
CA GLY A 66 19.79 5.87 7.51
C GLY A 66 19.17 7.00 8.33
N GLY A 67 18.15 7.69 7.80
CA GLY A 67 17.53 8.82 8.50
C GLY A 67 18.17 10.19 8.24
N TYR A 68 19.19 10.29 7.38
CA TYR A 68 19.93 11.54 7.16
C TYR A 68 20.00 11.95 5.68
N CYS A 69 20.22 13.23 5.42
CA CYS A 69 20.46 13.73 4.06
C CYS A 69 21.91 13.46 3.62
N ALA A 70 22.23 13.63 2.34
CA ALA A 70 23.57 13.34 1.82
C ALA A 70 24.72 14.07 2.55
N ARG A 71 24.44 15.25 3.14
CA ARG A 71 25.41 16.02 3.93
C ARG A 71 25.63 15.46 5.33
N HIS A 72 24.62 14.78 5.90
CA HIS A 72 24.65 14.26 7.27
C HIS A 72 24.75 12.73 7.33
N THR A 73 24.73 12.04 6.18
CA THR A 73 25.04 10.60 6.11
C THR A 73 26.51 10.31 6.44
N THR A 74 27.41 11.29 6.36
CA THR A 74 28.80 11.18 6.86
C THR A 74 28.85 11.01 8.38
N VAL A 75 27.86 11.53 9.11
CA VAL A 75 27.75 11.37 10.57
C VAL A 75 27.43 9.92 10.96
N LEU A 76 26.80 9.13 10.07
CA LEU A 76 26.65 7.68 10.22
C LEU A 76 27.94 6.90 9.96
N ARG A 77 28.94 7.50 9.30
CA ARG A 77 30.23 6.83 9.08
C ARG A 77 31.09 6.78 10.34
N MET A 78 30.80 7.62 11.34
CA MET A 78 31.60 7.69 12.58
C MET A 78 30.86 7.26 13.86
N LYS A 79 29.55 6.98 13.82
CA LYS A 79 28.77 6.56 14.99
C LYS A 79 28.35 5.10 14.93
N SER A 80 29.33 4.18 14.91
CA SER A 80 29.12 2.84 15.48
C SER A 80 29.17 2.85 17.01
N LEU A 81 29.52 3.96 17.65
CA LEU A 81 29.65 4.09 19.10
C LEU A 81 28.84 5.29 19.59
N ALA A 82 27.79 5.00 20.36
CA ALA A 82 27.08 5.86 21.29
C ALA A 82 26.40 7.15 20.74
N LEU A 83 25.06 7.12 20.69
CA LEU A 83 24.14 8.01 21.42
C LEU A 83 22.82 8.17 20.66
N MET A 84 21.83 7.42 21.18
CA MET A 84 20.38 7.68 21.31
C MET A 84 19.55 8.12 20.08
N PRO A 85 18.33 7.56 19.93
CA PRO A 85 17.36 8.01 18.94
C PRO A 85 16.71 9.34 19.39
N PRO A 86 16.46 10.30 18.49
CA PRO A 86 15.53 11.39 18.80
C PRO A 86 14.13 10.77 18.90
N THR A 87 13.60 10.70 20.12
CA THR A 87 12.19 10.44 20.38
C THR A 87 11.38 11.48 19.61
N THR A 88 10.42 10.96 18.87
CA THR A 88 9.51 11.76 18.04
C THR A 88 8.47 12.37 19.00
N PRO A 89 8.11 13.67 18.91
CA PRO A 89 6.83 14.10 19.44
C PRO A 89 5.76 13.51 18.52
N GLN A 90 5.27 12.31 18.87
CA GLN A 90 4.01 11.81 18.34
C GLN A 90 2.93 12.75 18.86
N LYS A 91 2.30 13.50 17.96
CA LYS A 91 1.04 14.18 18.26
C LYS A 91 -0.03 13.09 18.37
N ASN A 92 -0.12 12.49 19.56
CA ASN A 92 -1.19 11.58 19.92
C ASN A 92 -2.50 12.35 19.98
N GLN A 93 -3.52 11.65 19.55
CA GLN A 93 -4.90 12.10 19.54
C GLN A 93 -5.34 12.28 20.99
N ASP A 94 -6.07 13.34 21.26
CA ASP A 94 -6.76 13.51 22.53
C ASP A 94 -7.82 12.42 22.63
N GLU A 95 -7.43 11.35 23.32
CA GLU A 95 -8.33 10.42 23.98
C GLU A 95 -9.00 11.20 25.11
N ASN A 96 -10.23 11.66 24.89
CA ASN A 96 -11.12 11.98 26.00
C ASN A 96 -12.09 10.81 26.17
N ASN A 97 -11.64 9.83 26.94
CA ASN A 97 -12.47 8.81 27.55
C ASN A 97 -13.10 9.41 28.82
N THR A 98 -14.41 9.53 28.86
CA THR A 98 -15.14 9.56 30.12
C THR A 98 -16.19 8.47 30.08
N SER A 99 -15.92 7.46 30.91
CA SER A 99 -16.75 6.32 31.26
C SER A 99 -18.17 6.73 31.64
N LEU A 100 -19.17 5.99 31.16
CA LEU A 100 -20.30 5.55 31.97
C LEU A 100 -20.89 4.29 31.35
N VAL A 101 -20.72 3.19 32.08
CA VAL A 101 -21.33 1.89 31.85
C VAL A 101 -22.84 1.98 32.01
N SER A 102 -23.61 1.36 31.10
CA SER A 102 -24.92 0.75 31.40
C SER A 102 -25.42 -0.11 30.23
N SER A 103 -25.57 -1.41 30.51
CA SER A 103 -26.65 -2.30 30.06
C SER A 103 -27.02 -2.40 28.56
N ALA A 104 -26.56 -3.51 27.96
CA ALA A 104 -27.35 -4.54 27.29
C ALA A 104 -28.65 -4.18 26.54
N SER A 105 -28.61 -4.37 25.23
CA SER A 105 -29.66 -5.09 24.48
C SER A 105 -29.17 -5.40 23.07
N ALA A 106 -28.99 -6.69 22.78
CA ALA A 106 -28.64 -7.20 21.46
C ALA A 106 -29.77 -6.89 20.46
N THR A 107 -29.44 -6.25 19.34
CA THR A 107 -30.35 -6.15 18.19
C THR A 107 -29.85 -7.07 17.07
N PRO A 108 -30.74 -7.85 16.42
CA PRO A 108 -30.38 -8.97 15.58
C PRO A 108 -30.30 -8.53 14.12
N LEU A 109 -29.10 -8.23 13.61
CA LEU A 109 -28.85 -7.98 12.18
C LEU A 109 -27.46 -8.48 11.75
N ASP A 110 -27.02 -9.58 12.33
CA ASP A 110 -25.80 -10.32 12.00
C ASP A 110 -26.08 -11.80 11.68
N ALA A 111 -27.37 -12.18 11.58
CA ALA A 111 -27.84 -13.54 11.34
C ALA A 111 -28.11 -13.91 9.87
N GLU A 112 -27.60 -13.16 8.88
CA GLU A 112 -27.83 -13.47 7.44
C GLU A 112 -26.60 -13.89 6.63
N TRP A 113 -25.36 -13.76 7.14
CA TRP A 113 -24.16 -14.17 6.36
C TRP A 113 -23.81 -15.67 6.51
N THR A 114 -24.22 -16.31 7.60
CA THR A 114 -23.84 -17.70 7.91
C THR A 114 -24.60 -18.73 7.04
N ALA A 115 -25.75 -18.37 6.46
CA ALA A 115 -26.55 -19.27 5.62
C ALA A 115 -26.05 -19.40 4.17
N MET A 116 -25.39 -18.37 3.62
CA MET A 116 -24.82 -18.44 2.27
C MET A 116 -23.47 -19.19 2.20
N GLN A 117 -22.72 -19.25 3.31
CA GLN A 117 -21.47 -20.03 3.35
C GLN A 117 -21.70 -21.54 3.49
N ALA A 118 -22.83 -21.97 4.07
CA ALA A 118 -23.18 -23.39 4.14
C ALA A 118 -23.48 -24.00 2.76
N PHE A 119 -24.04 -23.23 1.82
CA PHE A 119 -24.40 -23.74 0.48
C PHE A 119 -23.19 -23.95 -0.45
N LEU A 120 -22.09 -23.21 -0.25
CA LEU A 120 -20.88 -23.34 -1.09
C LEU A 120 -19.94 -24.46 -0.64
N ILE A 121 -20.10 -24.98 0.58
CA ILE A 121 -19.32 -26.12 1.07
C ILE A 121 -19.90 -27.44 0.51
N GLU A 122 -21.22 -27.56 0.39
CA GLU A 122 -21.89 -28.74 -0.15
C GLU A 122 -21.64 -28.98 -1.65
N LEU A 123 -21.49 -27.91 -2.46
CA LEU A 123 -21.14 -28.04 -3.88
C LEU A 123 -19.70 -28.55 -4.11
N ASN A 124 -18.79 -28.31 -3.18
CA ASN A 124 -17.39 -28.73 -3.33
C ASN A 124 -17.16 -30.19 -2.88
N PHE A 125 -18.04 -30.73 -2.02
CA PHE A 125 -17.96 -32.12 -1.57
C PHE A 125 -18.51 -33.11 -2.62
N ALA A 126 -19.54 -32.73 -3.38
CA ALA A 126 -20.17 -33.58 -4.40
C ALA A 126 -19.31 -33.85 -5.66
N LEU A 127 -18.21 -33.10 -5.88
CA LEU A 127 -17.27 -33.31 -6.99
C LEU A 127 -16.10 -34.26 -6.67
N LEU A 128 -15.96 -34.69 -5.41
CA LEU A 128 -14.82 -35.50 -4.95
C LEU A 128 -15.11 -37.00 -4.80
N THR A 129 -16.34 -37.46 -5.03
CA THR A 129 -16.74 -38.87 -4.79
C THR A 129 -17.04 -39.69 -6.05
N SER A 130 -16.66 -39.25 -7.26
CA SER A 130 -16.67 -40.12 -8.43
C SER A 130 -15.26 -40.67 -8.69
N GLU A 131 -14.85 -41.63 -7.87
CA GLU A 131 -13.75 -42.53 -8.18
C GLU A 131 -14.28 -43.61 -9.13
N ASP A 132 -13.82 -43.61 -10.38
CA ASP A 132 -13.69 -44.86 -11.14
C ASP A 132 -12.20 -45.21 -11.22
N ASN A 133 -11.93 -46.36 -10.65
CA ASN A 133 -10.65 -46.93 -10.30
C ASN A 133 -10.19 -47.87 -11.43
N VAL A 134 -9.13 -47.50 -12.15
CA VAL A 134 -8.28 -48.42 -12.93
C VAL A 134 -6.86 -47.83 -12.78
N GLY A 135 -5.93 -48.38 -12.00
CA GLY A 135 -5.45 -49.75 -12.03
C GLY A 135 -4.13 -49.79 -12.82
N MET A 136 -3.00 -49.71 -12.10
CA MET A 136 -1.65 -50.31 -12.33
C MET A 136 -1.27 -50.62 -13.80
N ASP A 137 -0.14 -50.22 -14.37
CA ASP A 137 1.19 -50.71 -14.01
C ASP A 137 2.35 -50.05 -14.82
N SER A 138 3.53 -50.63 -14.65
CA SER A 138 4.89 -50.07 -14.71
C SER A 138 5.61 -50.06 -16.08
N LYS A 139 6.69 -49.25 -16.15
CA LYS A 139 7.81 -49.22 -17.15
C LYS A 139 7.45 -48.43 -18.41
N THR A 140 8.24 -47.45 -18.87
CA THR A 140 9.33 -47.69 -19.86
C THR A 140 10.01 -46.36 -20.25
N ILE A 141 11.32 -46.23 -19.94
CA ILE A 141 12.44 -45.78 -20.83
C ILE A 141 12.52 -44.30 -21.31
N LEU A 142 13.51 -43.60 -20.75
CA LEU A 142 14.65 -42.85 -21.34
C LEU A 142 14.50 -41.83 -22.50
N THR A 143 15.36 -40.81 -22.35
CA THR A 143 16.22 -40.10 -23.36
C THR A 143 15.70 -38.92 -24.18
N THR A 144 16.24 -37.74 -23.82
CA THR A 144 16.97 -36.77 -24.68
C THR A 144 16.71 -36.80 -26.19
N TRP A 145 16.22 -35.67 -26.72
CA TRP A 145 16.82 -34.93 -27.84
C TRP A 145 16.63 -33.44 -27.60
#